data_AF-A0A1F3R7Q7-F1
#
_entry.id   AF-A0A1F3R7Q7-F1
#
_cell.length_a   1.000
_cell.length_b   1.000
_cell.length_c   1.000
_cell.angle_alpha   90.00
_cell.angle_beta   90.00
_cell.angle_gamma   90.00
#
_symmetry.space_group_name_H-M   'P 1'
#
loop_
_entity.id
_entity.type
_entity.pdbx_description
1 polymer ?
#
loop_
_entity_poly.entity_id
_entity_poly.type
_entity_poly.pdbx_seq_one_letter_code
_entity_poly.pdbx_strand_id
1 'polypeptide(L)'
;MILNNAIIKLNHSTVQLREDDIVEVHFLKNSMIDVKECEELIAVYDQLLENKKYLLLHLTDEYVTFTSEARKFFSFRKRIAVF
;
A
#
# COMPACT_ATOMS: atom_id res chain seq x y z
N MET A 1 -17.50 15.88 6.12
CA MET A 1 -16.20 16.02 6.77
C MET A 1 -15.23 15.22 5.93
N ILE A 2 -14.38 15.88 5.13
CA ILE A 2 -13.43 15.16 4.28
C ILE A 2 -12.29 14.74 5.20
N LEU A 3 -12.04 13.43 5.33
CA LEU A 3 -10.88 12.88 6.04
C LEU A 3 -9.61 13.17 5.23
N ASN A 4 -9.25 14.46 5.14
CA ASN A 4 -7.97 14.87 4.59
C ASN A 4 -6.87 14.37 5.54
N ASN A 5 -5.99 13.52 5.03
CA ASN A 5 -4.81 12.96 5.73
C ASN A 5 -5.08 11.77 6.68
N ALA A 6 -5.81 10.75 6.22
CA ALA A 6 -5.81 9.45 6.90
C ALA A 6 -4.43 8.79 6.80
N ILE A 7 -3.79 8.54 7.95
CA ILE A 7 -2.53 7.82 8.07
C ILE A 7 -2.78 6.52 8.85
N ILE A 8 -2.46 5.39 8.23
CA ILE A 8 -2.60 4.06 8.81
C ILE A 8 -1.22 3.45 8.97
N LYS A 9 -0.89 3.00 10.17
CA LYS A 9 0.39 2.37 10.49
C LYS A 9 0.23 0.86 10.57
N LEU A 10 1.04 0.16 9.79
CA LEU A 10 1.22 -1.28 9.83
C LEU A 10 2.59 -1.61 10.42
N ASN A 11 2.81 -2.88 10.75
CA ASN A 11 4.10 -3.33 11.31
C ASN A 11 5.26 -3.29 10.31
N HIS A 12 4.96 -3.19 9.02
CA HIS A 12 5.92 -3.19 7.91
C HIS A 12 5.87 -1.93 7.06
N SER A 13 4.86 -1.07 7.26
CA SER A 13 4.67 0.12 6.43
C SER A 13 3.76 1.16 7.08
N THR A 14 3.80 2.37 6.55
CA THR A 14 2.82 3.42 6.81
C THR A 14 2.12 3.75 5.51
N VAL A 15 0.79 3.77 5.53
CA VAL A 15 -0.06 4.10 4.38
C VAL A 15 -0.73 5.44 4.64
N GLN A 16 -0.66 6.36 3.68
CA GLN A 16 -1.25 7.69 3.79
C GLN A 16 -2.08 8.01 2.55
N LEU A 17 -3.29 8.54 2.75
CA LEU A 17 -4.04 9.22 1.68
C LEU A 17 -3.61 10.69 1.65
N ARG A 18 -3.01 11.10 0.53
CA ARG A 18 -2.62 12.48 0.26
C ARG A 18 -3.81 13.31 -0.23
N GLU A 19 -3.67 14.63 -0.17
CA GLU A 19 -4.70 15.59 -0.61
C GLU A 19 -4.97 15.55 -2.13
N ASP A 20 -4.06 14.98 -2.91
CA ASP A 20 -4.19 14.77 -4.36
C ASP A 20 -4.82 13.42 -4.73
N ASP A 21 -5.54 12.78 -3.79
CA ASP A 21 -6.22 11.50 -4.01
C ASP A 21 -5.22 10.36 -4.39
N ILE A 22 -3.98 10.45 -3.88
CA ILE A 22 -2.94 9.43 -4.03
C ILE A 22 -2.75 8.70 -2.70
N VAL A 23 -2.78 7.36 -2.74
CA VAL A 23 -2.39 6.51 -1.61
C VAL A 23 -0.89 6.24 -1.69
N GLU A 24 -0.17 6.67 -0.68
CA GLU A 24 1.28 6.52 -0.58
C GLU A 24 1.62 5.45 0.46
N VAL A 25 2.44 4.47 0.09
CA VAL A 25 2.92 3.40 0.98
C VAL A 25 4.42 3.58 1.21
N HIS A 26 4.79 3.80 2.47
CA HIS A 26 6.16 3.90 2.96
C HIS A 26 6.50 2.64 3.76
N PHE A 27 7.40 1.81 3.24
CA PHE A 27 7.82 0.60 3.94
C PHE A 27 8.86 0.93 5.01
N LEU A 28 8.76 0.28 6.17
CA LEU A 28 9.78 0.42 7.20
C LEU A 28 11.09 -0.24 6.74
N LYS A 29 12.22 0.35 7.12
CA LYS A 29 13.55 -0.19 6.82
C LYS A 29 13.69 -1.64 7.28
N ASN A 30 14.28 -2.49 6.44
CA ASN A 30 14.48 -3.93 6.69
C ASN A 30 13.18 -4.75 6.78
N SER A 31 12.05 -4.22 6.30
CA SER A 31 10.81 -5.00 6.26
C SER A 31 10.93 -6.15 5.26
N MET A 32 10.46 -7.32 5.69
CA MET A 32 10.24 -8.47 4.83
C MET A 32 8.76 -8.51 4.46
N ILE A 33 8.46 -8.39 3.18
CA ILE A 33 7.09 -8.36 2.66
C ILE A 33 6.80 -9.69 2.01
N ASP A 34 5.89 -10.43 2.62
CA ASP A 34 5.33 -11.66 2.08
C ASP A 34 3.86 -11.45 1.65
N VAL A 35 3.21 -12.51 1.18
CA VAL A 35 1.81 -12.46 0.70
C VAL A 35 0.88 -11.89 1.76
N LYS A 36 1.07 -12.23 3.04
CA LYS A 36 0.25 -11.74 4.14
C LYS A 36 0.33 -10.21 4.27
N GLU A 37 1.53 -9.64 4.25
CA GLU A 37 1.72 -8.19 4.34
C GLU A 37 1.15 -7.48 3.10
N CYS A 38 1.16 -8.14 1.93
CA CYS A 38 0.47 -7.65 0.74
C CYS A 38 -1.06 -7.61 0.94
N GLU A 39 -1.65 -8.63 1.55
CA GLU A 39 -3.08 -8.67 1.86
C GLU A 39 -3.48 -7.58 2.86
N GLU A 40 -2.65 -7.32 3.87
CA GLU A 40 -2.85 -6.22 4.81
C GLU A 40 -2.87 -4.85 4.10
N LEU A 41 -1.95 -4.63 3.15
CA LEU A 41 -1.93 -3.41 2.35
C LEU A 41 -3.18 -3.24 1.49
N ILE A 42 -3.67 -4.32 0.89
CA ILE A 42 -4.91 -4.29 0.10
C ILE A 42 -6.10 -3.97 0.99
N ALA A 43 -6.20 -4.60 2.16
CA ALA A 43 -7.30 -4.33 3.10
C ALA A 43 -7.31 -2.87 3.56
N VAL A 44 -6.14 -2.30 3.83
CA VAL A 44 -5.99 -0.87 4.16
C VAL A 44 -6.39 0.02 2.98
N TYR A 45 -5.93 -0.32 1.77
CA TYR A 45 -6.31 0.40 0.57
C TYR A 45 -7.83 0.39 0.37
N ASP A 46 -8.49 -0.77 0.50
CA ASP A 46 -9.95 -0.92 0.38
C ASP A 46 -10.70 -0.10 1.45
N GLN A 47 -10.17 0.01 2.67
CA GLN A 47 -10.72 0.88 3.70
C GLN A 47 -10.62 2.36 3.32
N LEU A 48 -9.51 2.78 2.72
CA LEU A 48 -9.32 4.16 2.28
C LEU A 48 -10.26 4.50 1.11
N LEU A 49 -10.56 3.53 0.24
CA LEU A 49 -11.26 3.77 -1.01
C LEU A 49 -12.64 4.44 -0.85
N GLU A 50 -13.43 4.22 0.22
CA GLU A 50 -14.76 4.84 0.41
C GLU A 50 -15.64 4.93 -0.89
N ASN A 51 -15.53 3.96 -1.82
CA ASN A 51 -16.12 3.92 -3.18
C ASN A 51 -15.46 4.76 -4.29
N LYS A 52 -14.35 5.45 -4.02
CA LYS A 52 -13.47 6.07 -5.02
C LYS A 52 -12.37 5.09 -5.45
N LYS A 53 -11.62 5.46 -6.51
CA LYS A 53 -10.38 4.78 -6.91
C LYS A 53 -9.23 5.77 -6.79
N TYR A 54 -8.22 5.43 -6.00
CA TYR A 54 -7.02 6.25 -5.82
C TYR A 54 -5.87 5.68 -6.64
N LEU A 55 -4.90 6.52 -6.97
CA LEU A 55 -3.62 6.04 -7.51
C LEU A 55 -2.77 5.56 -6.33
N LEU A 56 -2.21 4.35 -6.42
CA LEU A 56 -1.31 3.84 -5.40
C LEU A 56 0.14 4.11 -5.81
N LEU A 57 0.81 4.97 -5.06
CA LEU A 57 2.22 5.26 -5.17
C LEU A 57 3.00 4.45 -4.13
N HIS A 58 3.99 3.68 -4.61
CA HIS A 58 4.89 2.92 -3.75
C HIS A 58 6.24 3.63 -3.72
N LEU A 59 6.58 4.25 -2.59
CA LEU A 59 7.90 4.82 -2.35
C LEU A 59 8.74 3.76 -1.61
N THR A 60 9.64 3.13 -2.36
CA THR A 60 10.55 2.12 -1.81
C THR A 60 11.66 2.82 -1.02
N ASP A 61 11.65 2.68 0.30
CA ASP A 61 12.86 2.92 1.08
C ASP A 61 13.93 1.87 0.77
N GLU A 62 15.19 2.24 0.91
CA GLU A 62 16.31 1.30 0.78
C GLU A 62 16.10 0.14 1.79
N TYR A 63 16.38 -1.09 1.38
CA TYR A 63 16.35 -2.32 2.22
C TYR A 63 14.98 -2.97 2.50
N VAL A 64 14.03 -2.93 1.57
CA VAL A 64 12.79 -3.74 1.65
C VAL A 64 12.94 -5.03 0.83
N THR A 65 12.66 -6.19 1.43
CA THR A 65 12.75 -7.48 0.74
C THR A 65 11.36 -8.05 0.49
N PHE A 66 10.99 -8.16 -0.79
CA PHE A 66 9.77 -8.88 -1.19
C PHE A 66 10.10 -10.32 -1.54
N THR A 67 9.33 -11.26 -0.99
CA THR A 67 9.38 -12.67 -1.39
C THR A 67 8.96 -12.83 -2.85
N SER A 68 9.39 -13.91 -3.50
CA SER A 68 8.99 -14.21 -4.88
C SER A 68 7.47 -14.36 -5.02
N GLU A 69 6.80 -14.85 -3.98
CA GLU A 69 5.35 -15.02 -3.92
C GLU A 69 4.65 -13.68 -3.76
N ALA A 70 5.12 -12.82 -2.85
CA ALA A 70 4.63 -11.44 -2.71
C ALA A 70 4.76 -10.66 -4.01
N ARG A 71 5.88 -10.77 -4.74
CA ARG A 71 6.05 -10.11 -6.04
C ARG A 71 5.05 -10.60 -7.08
N LYS A 72 4.79 -11.92 -7.14
CA LYS A 72 3.79 -12.51 -8.03
C LYS A 72 2.38 -12.05 -7.67
N PHE A 73 2.06 -12.04 -6.38
CA PHE A 73 0.79 -11.58 -5.84
C PHE A 73 0.55 -10.10 -6.19
N PHE A 74 1.52 -9.23 -5.91
CA PHE A 74 1.48 -7.82 -6.29
C PHE A 74 1.29 -7.65 -7.81
N SER A 75 2.06 -8.39 -8.62
CA SER A 75 1.98 -8.30 -10.09
C SER A 75 0.64 -8.75 -10.65
N PHE A 76 -0.02 -9.73 -10.02
CA PHE A 76 -1.35 -10.19 -10.41
C PHE A 76 -2.44 -9.19 -10.01
N ARG A 77 -2.36 -8.65 -8.80
CA ARG A 77 -3.28 -7.64 -8.27
C ARG A 77 -3.04 -6.23 -8.83
N LYS A 78 -1.89 -5.95 -9.44
CA LYS A 78 -1.60 -4.71 -10.20
C LYS A 78 -2.67 -4.41 -11.27
N ARG A 79 -3.40 -5.43 -11.74
CA ARG A 79 -4.45 -5.25 -12.76
C ARG A 79 -5.75 -4.63 -12.21
N ILE A 80 -5.91 -4.53 -10.89
CA ILE A 80 -7.15 -4.07 -10.24
C ILE A 80 -6.98 -2.64 -9.68
N ALA A 81 -5.77 -2.28 -9.23
CA ALA A 81 -5.39 -0.90 -8.89
C ALA A 81 -4.55 -0.34 -10.06
N VAL A 82 -5.18 0.49 -10.89
CA VAL A 82 -4.55 1.05 -12.10
C VAL A 82 -3.37 1.94 -11.69
N PHE A 83 -2.20 1.64 -12.29
CA PHE A 83 -0.95 2.41 -12.22
C PHE A 83 -0.97 3.56 -13.23
#